data_AF-A0A239QHC8-F1
#
_entry.id   AF-A0A239QHC8-F1
#
_cell.length_a   1.000
_cell.length_b   1.000
_cell.length_c   1.000
_cell.angle_alpha   90.00
_cell.angle_beta   90.00
_cell.angle_gamma   90.00
#
_symmetry.space_group_name_H-M   'P 1'
#
loop_
_entity.id
_entity.type
_entity.pdbx_description
1 polymer ?
#
loop_
_entity_poly.entity_id
_entity_poly.type
_entity_poly.pdbx_seq_one_letter_code
_entity_poly.pdbx_strand_id
1 'polypeptide(L)' 'MKLNIRRMREEDLEPLHRLLSDPLVMKYLEPPFSEKKTAAFLKNCGMKEEPLVFTVDDENGFAGYVICHPYDPDSMEIG' A
#
# COMPACT_ATOMS: atom_id res chain seq x y z
N MET A 1 13.57 15.83 -4.96
CA MET A 1 12.75 14.84 -4.24
C MET A 1 13.05 13.46 -4.81
N LYS A 2 13.52 12.52 -4.00
CA LYS A 2 13.82 11.16 -4.41
C LYS A 2 12.82 10.23 -3.74
N LEU A 3 12.06 9.48 -4.54
CA LEU A 3 11.15 8.45 -4.03
C LEU A 3 11.84 7.10 -4.03
N ASN A 4 11.55 6.28 -3.03
CA ASN A 4 12.05 4.92 -2.91
C ASN A 4 10.87 3.94 -2.79
N ILE A 5 10.86 2.90 -3.63
CA ILE A 5 9.85 1.85 -3.57
C ILE A 5 10.47 0.64 -2.87
N ARG A 6 9.80 0.12 -1.84
CA ARG A 6 10.26 -1.05 -1.08
C ARG A 6 9.11 -1.95 -0.65
N ARG A 7 9.44 -3.18 -0.28
CA ARG A 7 8.51 -4.08 0.40
C ARG A 7 8.00 -3.45 1.70
N MET A 8 6.72 -3.68 1.99
CA MET A 8 6.11 -3.19 3.22
C MET A 8 6.65 -3.93 4.45
N ARG A 9 6.63 -3.28 5.61
CA ARG A 9 7.08 -3.77 6.91
C ARG A 9 5.99 -3.55 7.95
N GLU A 10 6.10 -4.22 9.11
CA GLU A 10 5.13 -4.05 10.20
C GLU A 10 5.01 -2.59 10.66
N GLU A 11 6.12 -1.86 10.62
CA GLU A 11 6.21 -0.42 10.93
C GLU A 11 5.34 0.46 10.03
N ASP A 12 4.98 -0.01 8.83
CA ASP A 12 4.14 0.74 7.89
C ASP A 12 2.65 0.73 8.28
N LEU A 13 2.24 -0.07 9.28
CA LEU A 13 0.82 -0.23 9.65
C LEU A 13 0.15 1.09 10.02
N GLU A 14 0.77 1.90 10.89
CA GLU A 14 0.19 3.16 11.33
C GLU A 14 0.03 4.18 10.19
N PRO A 15 1.08 4.51 9.41
CA PRO A 15 0.93 5.48 8.33
C PRO A 15 0.03 4.95 7.20
N LEU A 16 0.06 3.64 6.91
CA LEU A 16 -0.86 3.03 5.96
C LEU A 16 -2.31 3.10 6.43
N HIS A 17 -2.57 2.87 7.72
CA HIS A 17 -3.93 2.97 8.27
C HIS A 17 -4.44 4.40 8.23
N ARG A 18 -3.58 5.38 8.56
CA ARG A 18 -3.93 6.79 8.45
C ARG A 18 -4.38 7.15 7.04
N LEU A 19 -3.69 6.64 6.03
CA LEU A 19 -4.05 6.86 4.62
C LEU A 19 -5.36 6.13 4.24
N LEU A 20 -5.46 4.83 4.54
CA LEU A 20 -6.59 3.99 4.11
C LEU A 20 -7.87 4.19 4.94
N SER A 21 -7.79 4.91 6.06
CA SER A 21 -8.98 5.31 6.84
C SER A 21 -9.54 6.67 6.43
N ASP A 22 -8.85 7.44 5.59
CA ASP A 22 -9.31 8.74 5.11
C ASP A 22 -10.44 8.57 4.05
N PRO A 23 -11.67 9.07 4.31
CA PRO A 23 -12.78 8.96 3.37
C PRO A 23 -12.56 9.66 2.02
N LEU A 24 -11.74 10.71 1.96
CA LEU A 24 -11.43 11.40 0.71
C LEU A 24 -10.44 10.62 -0.14
N VAL A 25 -9.43 10.00 0.48
CA VAL A 25 -8.47 9.11 -0.20
C VAL A 25 -9.21 7.89 -0.77
N MET A 26 -10.11 7.32 0.03
CA MET A 26 -10.80 6.07 -0.31
C MET A 26 -12.04 6.26 -1.18
N LYS A 27 -12.47 7.51 -1.44
CA LYS A 27 -13.75 7.85 -2.09
C LYS A 27 -14.05 7.07 -3.37
N TYR A 28 -13.04 6.78 -4.18
CA TYR A 28 -13.17 6.09 -5.47
C TYR A 28 -12.58 4.68 -5.47
N LEU A 29 -12.07 4.22 -4.32
CA LEU A 29 -11.47 2.90 -4.16
C LEU A 29 -12.51 1.93 -3.57
N GLU A 30 -12.79 2.08 -2.28
CA GLU A 30 -13.72 1.25 -1.51
C GLU A 30 -13.99 1.91 -0.15
N PRO A 31 -14.87 1.39 0.72
CA PRO A 31 -15.09 2.00 2.04
C PRO A 31 -13.78 2.07 2.87
N PRO A 32 -13.59 3.15 3.66
CA PRO A 32 -12.40 3.33 4.49
C PRO A 32 -12.10 2.14 5.37
N PHE A 33 -10.81 1.84 5.52
CA PHE A 33 -10.36 0.67 6.24
C PHE A 33 -10.45 0.90 7.74
N SER A 34 -10.85 -0.16 8.46
CA SER A 34 -10.54 -0.26 9.88
C SER A 34 -9.07 -0.63 10.08
N GLU A 35 -8.56 -0.43 11.28
CA GLU A 35 -7.20 -0.84 11.64
C GLU A 35 -6.98 -2.35 11.39
N LYS A 36 -7.95 -3.18 11.80
CA LYS A 36 -7.93 -4.63 11.55
C LYS A 36 -7.86 -4.98 10.06
N LYS A 37 -8.62 -4.27 9.21
CA LYS A 37 -8.59 -4.48 7.76
C LYS A 37 -7.24 -4.04 7.18
N THR A 38 -6.69 -2.94 7.67
CA THR A 38 -5.35 -2.45 7.28
C THR A 38 -4.26 -3.45 7.62
N ALA A 39 -4.26 -4.01 8.84
CA ALA A 39 -3.30 -5.02 9.24
C ALA A 39 -3.39 -6.28 8.36
N ALA A 40 -4.60 -6.71 8.01
CA ALA A 40 -4.80 -7.82 7.09
C ALA A 40 -4.28 -7.51 5.67
N PHE A 41 -4.55 -6.31 5.16
CA PHE A 41 -4.06 -5.85 3.86
C PHE A 41 -2.53 -5.77 3.81
N LEU A 42 -1.91 -5.15 4.81
CA LEU A 42 -0.45 -5.07 4.96
C LEU A 42 0.18 -6.47 4.90
N LYS A 43 -0.35 -7.41 5.70
CA LYS A 43 0.16 -8.79 5.77
C LYS A 43 -0.05 -9.56 4.46
N ASN A 44 -1.24 -9.46 3.87
CA ASN A 44 -1.65 -10.29 2.73
C ASN A 44 -1.26 -9.71 1.37
N CYS A 45 -0.91 -8.43 1.28
CA CYS A 45 -0.61 -7.76 0.01
C CYS A 45 0.79 -7.15 0.01
N GLY A 46 1.23 -6.57 1.14
CA GLY A 46 2.50 -5.86 1.23
C GLY A 46 3.69 -6.67 1.75
N MET A 47 3.44 -7.66 2.59
CA MET A 47 4.48 -8.44 3.27
C MET A 47 4.63 -9.88 2.75
N LYS A 48 3.97 -10.26 1.66
CA LYS A 48 4.14 -11.59 1.04
C LYS A 48 5.50 -11.73 0.35
N GLU A 49 5.91 -12.97 0.09
CA GLU A 49 7.15 -13.28 -0.65
C GLU A 49 7.17 -12.58 -2.01
N GLU A 50 6.03 -12.58 -2.70
CA GLU A 50 5.72 -11.75 -3.87
C GLU A 50 4.68 -10.70 -3.46
N PRO A 51 5.11 -9.46 -3.11
CA PRO A 51 4.20 -8.39 -2.75
C PRO A 51 3.43 -7.88 -3.97
N LEU A 52 2.16 -7.56 -3.76
CA LEU A 52 1.31 -6.88 -4.74
C LEU A 52 1.27 -5.36 -4.49
N VAL A 53 1.67 -4.95 -3.28
CA VAL A 53 1.61 -3.56 -2.83
C VAL A 53 2.93 -3.22 -2.17
N PHE A 54 3.47 -2.06 -2.52
CA PHE A 54 4.79 -1.62 -2.07
C PHE A 54 4.68 -0.26 -1.40
N THR A 55 5.47 -0.04 -0.36
CA THR A 55 5.58 1.28 0.26
C THR A 55 6.39 2.20 -0.64
N VAL A 56 5.94 3.45 -0.76
CA VAL A 56 6.69 4.55 -1.35
C VAL A 56 7.15 5.45 -0.21
N ASP A 57 8.45 5.61 -0.04
CA ASP A 57 9.05 6.56 0.91
C ASP A 57 9.62 7.79 0.18
N ASP A 58 9.64 8.92 0.89
CA ASP A 58 10.44 10.10 0.57
C ASP A 58 11.45 10.41 1.70
N GLU A 59 12.01 11.61 1.69
CA GLU A 59 12.96 12.08 2.72
C GLU A 59 12.34 12.24 4.13
N ASN A 60 11.02 12.25 4.24
CA ASN A 60 10.25 12.38 5.49
C ASN A 60 9.62 11.05 5.95
N GLY A 61 9.77 9.98 5.18
CA GLY A 61 9.23 8.65 5.49
C GLY A 61 8.11 8.23 4.54
N PHE A 62 7.07 7.58 5.07
CA PHE A 62 5.96 7.05 4.26
C PHE A 62 5.26 8.16 3.47
N ALA A 63 5.32 8.07 2.15
CA ALA A 63 4.67 8.99 1.22
C ALA A 63 3.41 8.38 0.57
N GLY A 64 3.26 7.07 0.61
CA GLY A 64 2.11 6.36 0.06
C GLY A 64 2.44 4.90 -0.25
N TYR A 65 1.66 4.30 -1.15
CA TYR A 65 1.92 2.97 -1.67
C TYR A 65 1.69 2.93 -3.18
N VAL A 66 2.22 1.90 -3.83
CA VAL A 66 1.93 1.55 -5.22
C VAL A 66 1.41 0.12 -5.26
N ILE A 67 0.36 -0.11 -6.03
CA ILE A 67 -0.12 -1.45 -6.36
C ILE A 67 0.55 -1.86 -7.67
N CYS A 68 1.19 -3.02 -7.68
CA CYS A 68 1.80 -3.57 -8.88
C CYS A 68 1.59 -5.08 -8.88
N HIS A 69 0.73 -5.56 -9.77
CA HIS A 69 0.44 -7.00 -9.89
C HIS A 69 0.27 -7.40 -11.36
N PRO A 70 0.44 -8.68 -11.69
CA PRO A 70 0.13 -9.18 -13.02
C PRO A 70 -1.31 -8.86 -13.40
N TYR A 71 -1.50 -8.29 -14.60
CA TYR A 71 -2.81 -8.11 -15.21
C TYR A 71 -3.16 -9.34 -16.06
N ASP A 72 -2.18 -9.77 -16.86
CA ASP A 72 -2.19 -10.99 -17.66
C ASP A 72 -0.74 -11.58 -17.69
N PRO A 73 -0.47 -12.68 -18.43
CA PRO A 73 0.87 -13.29 -18.45
C PRO A 73 2.01 -12.38 -18.93
N ASP A 74 1.70 -11.33 -19.70
CA ASP A 74 2.69 -10.50 -20.39
C ASP A 74 2.66 -9.04 -19.93
N SER A 75 1.76 -8.68 -19.01
CA SER A 75 1.55 -7.30 -18.56
C SER A 75 1.26 -7.16 -17.07
N MET A 76 1.55 -5.96 -16.56
CA MET A 76 1.34 -5.58 -15.16
C MET A 76 0.32 -4.46 -15.07
N GLU A 77 -0.56 -4.54 -14.07
CA GLU A 77 -1.41 -3.43 -13.64
C GLU A 77 -0.67 -2.62 -12.58
N ILE A 78 -0.79 -1.29 -12.68
CA ILE A 78 -0.23 -0.33 -11.72
C ILE A 78 -1.33 0.62 -11.26
N GLY A 79 -1.39 0.86 -9.95
CA GLY A 79 -2.35 1.77 -9.30
C GLY A 79 -1.77 2.49 -8.10
#